data_AF-A0A7C4XGE7-F1
#
_entry.id   AF-A0A7C4XGE7-F1
#
_cell.length_a   1.000
_cell.length_b   1.000
_cell.length_c   1.000
_cell.angle_alpha   90.00
_cell.angle_beta   90.00
_cell.angle_gamma   90.00
#
_symmetry.space_group_name_H-M   'P 1'
#
loop_
_entity.id
_entity.type
_entity.pdbx_description
1 polymer ?
#
loop_
_entity_poly.entity_id
_entity_poly.type
_entity_poly.pdbx_seq_one_letter_code
_entity_poly.pdbx_strand_id
1 'polypeptide(L)'
;MILVYDRDKKHESVVDQLFKPLGIPYNTITKLSPNSVTEGTTAVIIFADENIDEPSQEYIKANKRKALPIIIHEGEIVVEDTIALTSAMVKYDKKNITETRSRLRDALSNKFLRHLGEINDFTIYMARNNLYPGQSYYTNPKNSGSFIGLILSRHVDWKKLLITSRYNLAMDAPEAIRPENFIWVTDSPGPQKSRPVNLTFIIDSVIKKISELNPLIVYFDVFDFLMLYHPFFEIARGLEQIRSICMEKNIYLIAVIGHSSMDPIQYGQITRYGELWEPSDGVVDAE
;
A
#
# COMPACT_ATOMS: atom_id res chain seq x y z
N MET A 1 15.59 15.78 -1.88
CA MET A 1 17.05 15.60 -1.68
C MET A 1 17.30 14.18 -1.17
N ILE A 2 18.39 13.54 -1.56
CA ILE A 2 18.78 12.21 -1.04
C ILE A 2 19.80 12.38 0.10
N LEU A 3 19.69 11.59 1.16
CA LEU A 3 20.76 11.45 2.14
C LEU A 3 21.49 10.13 1.91
N VAL A 4 22.81 10.17 1.94
CA VAL A 4 23.65 8.98 1.83
C VAL A 4 24.34 8.77 3.16
N TYR A 5 24.02 7.66 3.83
CA TYR A 5 24.70 7.25 5.05
C TYR A 5 25.95 6.46 4.70
N ASP A 6 27.11 7.05 5.02
CA ASP A 6 28.43 6.43 4.87
C ASP A 6 29.25 6.70 6.12
N ARG A 7 29.10 5.81 7.11
CA ARG A 7 29.71 5.95 8.45
C ARG A 7 31.23 6.15 8.38
N ASP A 8 31.89 5.38 7.52
CA ASP A 8 33.35 5.28 7.45
C ASP A 8 33.94 6.11 6.29
N LYS A 9 33.10 6.81 5.51
CA LYS A 9 33.49 7.51 4.27
C LYS A 9 34.18 6.60 3.25
N LYS A 10 33.83 5.31 3.25
CA LYS A 10 34.46 4.30 2.37
C LYS A 10 33.88 4.29 0.97
N HIS A 11 32.71 4.89 0.78
CA HIS A 11 31.89 4.73 -0.43
C HIS A 11 31.88 5.98 -1.31
N GLU A 12 32.68 7.01 -1.01
CA GLU A 12 32.65 8.30 -1.72
C GLU A 12 32.76 8.15 -3.24
N SER A 13 33.67 7.30 -3.72
CA SER A 13 33.83 7.02 -5.15
C SER A 13 32.61 6.32 -5.78
N VAL A 14 31.97 5.41 -5.04
CA VAL A 14 30.78 4.67 -5.46
C VAL A 14 29.57 5.60 -5.51
N VAL A 15 29.40 6.42 -4.48
CA VAL A 15 28.34 7.43 -4.39
C VAL A 15 28.41 8.37 -5.58
N ASP A 16 29.59 8.91 -5.87
CA ASP A 16 29.79 9.77 -7.03
C ASP A 16 29.41 9.09 -8.35
N GLN A 17 29.80 7.83 -8.54
CA GLN A 17 29.48 7.05 -9.74
C GLN A 17 27.98 6.78 -9.88
N LEU A 18 27.27 6.57 -8.78
CA LEU A 18 25.84 6.28 -8.77
C LEU A 18 25.00 7.53 -8.99
N PHE A 19 25.29 8.62 -8.27
CA PHE A 19 24.38 9.76 -8.17
C PHE A 19 24.71 10.92 -9.12
N LYS A 20 26.00 11.24 -9.37
CA LYS A 20 26.35 12.36 -10.27
C LYS A 20 25.75 12.22 -11.67
N PRO A 21 25.80 11.04 -12.33
CA PRO A 21 25.20 10.87 -13.66
C PRO A 21 23.68 10.98 -13.67
N LEU A 22 23.03 10.79 -12.52
CA LEU A 22 21.57 10.92 -12.38
C LEU A 22 21.14 12.37 -12.15
N GLY A 23 22.08 13.28 -11.87
CA GLY A 23 21.79 14.69 -11.56
C GLY A 23 20.98 14.88 -10.27
N ILE A 24 20.94 13.87 -9.39
CA ILE A 24 20.12 13.90 -8.19
C ILE A 24 20.90 14.58 -7.07
N PRO A 25 20.37 15.62 -6.41
CA PRO A 25 21.05 16.23 -5.27
C PRO A 25 21.09 15.28 -4.08
N TYR A 26 22.31 15.02 -3.58
CA TYR A 26 22.55 14.20 -2.40
C TYR A 26 23.49 14.88 -1.41
N ASN A 27 23.34 14.55 -0.14
CA ASN A 27 24.29 14.90 0.93
C ASN A 27 24.73 13.65 1.67
N THR A 28 26.03 13.53 1.93
CA THR A 28 26.59 12.42 2.70
C THR A 28 26.59 12.75 4.18
N ILE A 29 26.13 11.81 5.01
CA ILE A 29 26.09 11.92 6.47
C ILE A 29 26.85 10.74 7.10
N THR A 30 27.49 11.00 8.25
CA THR A 30 28.24 9.97 9.00
C THR A 30 27.50 9.52 10.26
N LYS A 31 26.40 10.19 10.62
CA LYS A 31 25.53 9.85 11.75
C LYS A 31 24.10 9.75 11.25
N LEU A 32 23.45 8.64 11.56
CA LEU A 32 22.06 8.38 11.21
C LEU A 32 21.25 8.15 12.49
N SER A 33 20.12 8.84 12.58
CA SER A 33 19.09 8.60 13.59
C SER A 33 17.72 9.01 13.03
N PRO A 34 16.61 8.58 13.64
CA PRO A 34 15.26 8.98 13.20
C PRO A 34 15.06 10.49 13.10
N ASN A 35 15.76 11.25 13.95
CA ASN A 35 15.67 12.70 14.02
C ASN A 35 16.70 13.44 13.17
N SER A 36 17.76 12.77 12.69
CA SER A 36 18.83 13.41 11.91
C SER A 36 18.45 13.68 10.45
N VAL A 37 17.34 13.11 9.97
CA VAL A 37 16.86 13.31 8.60
C VAL A 37 16.20 14.67 8.47
N THR A 38 16.76 15.48 7.56
CA THR A 38 16.28 16.82 7.23
C THR A 38 14.93 16.76 6.51
N GLU A 39 14.11 17.78 6.73
CA GLU A 39 12.85 17.95 6.04
C GLU A 39 13.06 18.07 4.51
N GLY A 40 12.17 17.47 3.72
CA GLY A 40 12.32 17.39 2.25
C GLY A 40 13.30 16.32 1.75
N THR A 41 13.86 15.50 2.65
CA THR A 41 14.58 14.27 2.27
C THR A 41 13.59 13.24 1.73
N THR A 42 13.84 12.71 0.54
CA THR A 42 12.95 11.74 -0.11
C THR A 42 13.39 10.30 0.12
N ALA A 43 14.70 10.07 0.26
CA ALA A 43 15.27 8.75 0.50
C ALA A 43 16.57 8.85 1.32
N VAL A 44 16.83 7.81 2.11
CA VAL A 44 18.09 7.59 2.83
C VAL A 44 18.73 6.33 2.26
N ILE A 45 19.92 6.48 1.68
CA ILE A 45 20.71 5.40 1.11
C ILE A 45 21.66 4.87 2.18
N ILE A 46 21.63 3.56 2.42
CA ILE A 46 22.43 2.86 3.42
C ILE A 46 23.27 1.83 2.67
N PHE A 47 24.59 1.88 2.80
CA PHE A 47 25.46 0.82 2.30
C PHE A 47 25.59 -0.25 3.37
N ALA A 48 25.33 -1.50 3.00
CA ALA A 48 25.46 -2.66 3.87
C ALA A 48 26.24 -3.76 3.16
N ASP A 49 27.23 -4.32 3.84
CA ASP A 49 28.02 -5.43 3.30
C ASP A 49 27.31 -6.77 3.58
N GLU A 50 27.50 -7.33 4.78
CA GLU A 50 26.89 -8.59 5.21
C GLU A 50 25.72 -8.40 6.18
N ASN A 51 25.74 -7.32 6.97
CA ASN A 51 24.73 -6.98 7.97
C ASN A 51 24.45 -5.48 7.97
N ILE A 52 23.26 -5.11 8.44
CA ILE A 52 22.87 -3.71 8.63
C ILE A 52 23.31 -3.27 10.03
N ASP A 53 24.04 -2.15 10.09
CA ASP A 53 24.50 -1.59 11.36
C ASP A 53 23.34 -1.11 12.25
N GLU A 54 23.58 -1.08 13.56
CA GLU A 54 22.57 -0.72 14.57
C GLU A 54 21.90 0.66 14.33
N PRO A 55 22.63 1.76 14.04
CA PRO A 55 22.02 3.03 13.66
C PRO A 55 21.08 2.95 12.46
N SER A 56 21.47 2.21 11.42
CA SER A 56 20.64 1.96 10.25
C SER A 56 19.37 1.18 10.60
N GLN A 57 19.46 0.16 11.46
CA GLN A 57 18.30 -0.60 11.92
C GLN A 57 17.35 0.27 12.75
N GLU A 58 17.88 1.08 13.68
CA GLU A 58 17.09 2.01 14.51
C GLU A 58 16.30 2.99 13.63
N TYR A 59 16.93 3.51 12.57
CA TYR A 59 16.26 4.38 11.60
C TYR A 59 15.17 3.65 10.82
N ILE A 60 15.47 2.48 10.25
CA ILE A 60 14.53 1.72 9.42
C ILE A 60 13.29 1.29 10.22
N LYS A 61 13.48 0.88 11.47
CA LYS A 61 12.44 0.38 12.38
C LYS A 61 11.70 1.50 13.13
N ALA A 62 12.07 2.77 12.94
CA ALA A 62 11.44 3.87 13.64
C ALA A 62 9.95 4.00 13.26
N ASN A 63 9.09 4.18 14.28
CA ASN A 63 7.64 4.26 14.08
C ASN A 63 7.23 5.32 13.05
N LYS A 64 7.91 6.46 13.00
CA LYS A 64 7.66 7.51 12.01
C LYS A 64 8.91 7.73 11.18
N ARG A 65 8.79 7.56 9.87
CA ARG A 65 9.90 7.74 8.93
C ARG A 65 9.67 8.96 8.05
N LYS A 66 10.71 9.79 7.92
CA LYS A 66 10.66 10.99 7.07
C LYS A 66 11.00 10.70 5.61
N ALA A 67 11.66 9.57 5.32
CA ALA A 67 12.18 9.24 4.01
C ALA A 67 12.24 7.73 3.80
N LEU A 68 12.25 7.30 2.54
CA LEU A 68 12.37 5.90 2.14
C LEU A 68 13.78 5.36 2.43
N PRO A 69 13.95 4.31 3.24
CA PRO A 69 15.23 3.60 3.33
C PRO A 69 15.49 2.77 2.06
N ILE A 70 16.68 2.94 1.49
CA ILE A 70 17.20 2.13 0.39
C ILE A 70 18.52 1.53 0.83
N ILE A 71 18.60 0.21 0.85
CA ILE A 71 19.78 -0.53 1.27
C ILE A 71 20.53 -1.00 0.01
N ILE A 72 21.74 -0.51 -0.17
CA ILE A 72 22.65 -0.92 -1.23
C ILE A 72 23.61 -1.98 -0.67
N HIS A 73 23.66 -3.15 -1.29
CA HIS A 73 24.48 -4.26 -0.82
C HIS A 73 25.20 -4.98 -1.97
N GLU A 74 26.44 -5.44 -1.77
CA GLU A 74 27.22 -6.11 -2.82
C GLU A 74 26.99 -7.63 -2.86
N GLY A 75 26.87 -8.25 -1.68
CA GLY A 75 26.73 -9.69 -1.49
C GLY A 75 25.30 -10.16 -1.23
N GLU A 76 25.15 -11.41 -0.77
CA GLU A 76 23.91 -11.83 -0.11
C GLU A 76 23.85 -11.18 1.28
N ILE A 77 22.69 -10.61 1.60
CA ILE A 77 22.45 -9.95 2.89
C ILE A 77 21.29 -10.64 3.57
N VAL A 78 21.47 -10.99 4.85
CA VAL A 78 20.40 -11.54 5.68
C VAL A 78 19.80 -10.39 6.46
N VAL A 79 18.51 -10.13 6.24
CA VAL A 79 17.77 -9.05 6.90
C VAL A 79 16.51 -9.62 7.53
N GLU A 80 16.08 -9.01 8.63
CA GLU A 80 14.78 -9.31 9.22
C GLU A 80 13.64 -8.94 8.26
N ASP A 81 12.54 -9.68 8.31
CA ASP A 81 11.35 -9.47 7.46
C ASP A 81 10.85 -8.01 7.51
N THR A 82 10.82 -7.40 8.70
CA THR A 82 10.41 -6.01 8.87
C THR A 82 11.26 -5.07 8.02
N ILE A 83 12.57 -5.31 7.93
CA ILE A 83 13.46 -4.48 7.10
C ILE A 83 13.20 -4.75 5.62
N ALA A 84 13.09 -6.03 5.24
CA ALA A 84 12.83 -6.44 3.86
C ALA A 84 11.50 -5.89 3.30
N LEU A 85 10.45 -5.87 4.13
CA LEU A 85 9.11 -5.40 3.75
C LEU A 85 8.99 -3.87 3.71
N THR A 86 9.87 -3.16 4.41
CA THR A 86 9.73 -1.70 4.60
C THR A 86 10.84 -0.88 3.96
N SER A 87 11.80 -1.52 3.30
CA SER A 87 12.97 -0.89 2.66
C SER A 87 13.17 -1.41 1.25
N ALA A 88 13.73 -0.58 0.37
CA ALA A 88 14.10 -1.04 -0.97
C ALA A 88 15.51 -1.65 -0.95
N MET A 89 15.64 -2.88 -1.44
CA MET A 89 16.93 -3.57 -1.53
C MET A 89 17.52 -3.40 -2.94
N VAL A 90 18.76 -2.93 -3.03
CA VAL A 90 19.46 -2.69 -4.29
C VAL A 90 20.79 -3.43 -4.28
N LYS A 91 20.89 -4.48 -5.09
CA LYS A 91 22.16 -5.18 -5.27
C LYS A 91 23.13 -4.34 -6.10
N TYR A 92 24.26 -4.00 -5.50
CA TYR A 92 25.41 -3.33 -6.09
C TYR A 92 26.24 -4.30 -6.92
N ASP A 93 26.50 -3.92 -8.17
CA ASP A 93 27.39 -4.66 -9.07
C ASP A 93 28.56 -3.78 -9.52
N LYS A 94 29.75 -4.08 -9.00
CA LYS A 94 31.01 -3.38 -9.35
C LYS A 94 31.37 -3.50 -10.83
N LYS A 95 30.97 -4.59 -11.48
CA LYS A 95 31.25 -4.84 -12.91
C LYS A 95 30.21 -4.18 -13.82
N ASN A 96 28.99 -3.95 -13.31
CA ASN A 96 27.90 -3.34 -14.06
C ASN A 96 27.21 -2.20 -13.29
N ILE A 97 27.88 -1.05 -13.24
CA ILE A 97 27.34 0.15 -12.57
C ILE A 97 26.06 0.70 -13.24
N THR A 98 25.87 0.44 -14.54
CA THR A 98 24.67 0.89 -15.27
C THR A 98 23.43 0.15 -14.80
N GLU A 99 23.54 -1.16 -14.60
CA GLU A 99 22.45 -1.97 -14.04
C GLU A 99 22.15 -1.58 -12.60
N THR A 100 23.18 -1.35 -11.79
CA THR A 100 23.00 -0.83 -10.42
C THR A 100 22.23 0.50 -10.42
N ARG A 101 22.58 1.43 -11.32
CA ARG A 101 21.87 2.71 -11.45
C ARG A 101 20.42 2.53 -11.89
N SER A 102 20.12 1.54 -12.73
CA SER A 102 18.74 1.19 -13.09
C SER A 102 17.96 0.73 -11.86
N ARG A 103 18.49 -0.25 -11.12
CA ARG A 103 17.86 -0.77 -9.89
C ARG A 103 17.66 0.32 -8.85
N LEU A 104 18.64 1.21 -8.68
CA LEU A 104 18.53 2.36 -7.77
C LEU A 104 17.44 3.33 -8.23
N ARG A 105 17.30 3.60 -9.52
CA ARG A 105 16.22 4.45 -10.05
C ARG A 105 14.85 3.83 -9.77
N ASP A 106 14.72 2.52 -9.93
CA ASP A 106 13.49 1.78 -9.65
C ASP A 106 13.17 1.78 -8.14
N ALA A 107 14.18 1.59 -7.29
CA ALA A 107 14.04 1.70 -5.83
C ALA A 107 13.62 3.12 -5.41
N LEU A 108 14.25 4.14 -6.01
CA LEU A 108 13.88 5.52 -5.77
C LEU A 108 12.45 5.81 -6.22
N SER A 109 11.95 5.23 -7.30
CA SER A 109 10.59 5.43 -7.78
C SER A 109 9.56 4.48 -7.15
N ASN A 110 9.97 3.61 -6.20
CA ASN A 110 9.08 2.64 -5.58
C ASN A 110 7.90 3.31 -4.87
N LYS A 111 6.74 3.27 -5.52
CA LYS A 111 5.52 3.91 -5.04
C LYS A 111 5.01 3.28 -3.74
N PHE A 112 5.16 1.98 -3.56
CA PHE A 112 4.64 1.25 -2.40
C PHE A 112 5.29 1.72 -1.10
N LEU A 113 6.62 1.72 -1.06
CA LEU A 113 7.35 2.03 0.15
C LEU A 113 7.37 3.53 0.48
N ARG A 114 7.19 4.40 -0.52
CA ARG A 114 7.13 5.86 -0.33
C ARG A 114 5.95 6.30 0.53
N HIS A 115 4.83 5.58 0.44
CA HIS A 115 3.63 5.86 1.22
C HIS A 115 3.68 5.27 2.64
N LEU A 116 4.67 4.42 2.92
CA LEU A 116 4.84 3.76 4.21
C LEU A 116 5.54 4.67 5.23
N GLY A 117 4.82 5.71 5.68
CA GLY A 117 5.31 6.71 6.64
C GLY A 117 5.29 6.26 8.10
N GLU A 118 4.46 5.27 8.43
CA GLU A 118 4.38 4.69 9.78
C GLU A 118 4.74 3.20 9.76
N ILE A 119 5.63 2.80 10.68
CA ILE A 119 6.03 1.40 10.89
C ILE A 119 5.46 0.93 12.21
N ASN A 120 4.48 0.05 12.15
CA ASN A 120 3.83 -0.58 13.29
C ASN A 120 3.31 -1.97 12.90
N ASP A 121 2.79 -2.72 13.86
CA ASP A 121 2.33 -4.10 13.63
C ASP A 121 1.29 -4.19 12.50
N PHE A 122 0.39 -3.21 12.40
CA PHE A 122 -0.61 -3.15 11.33
C PHE A 122 0.03 -2.98 9.95
N THR A 123 0.94 -2.01 9.78
CA THR A 123 1.55 -1.75 8.47
C THR A 123 2.47 -2.88 8.02
N ILE A 124 3.15 -3.55 8.95
CA ILE A 124 3.92 -4.77 8.65
C ILE A 124 3.02 -5.92 8.24
N TYR A 125 1.92 -6.15 8.97
CA TYR A 125 0.94 -7.18 8.64
C TYR A 125 0.33 -6.96 7.24
N MET A 126 -0.03 -5.72 6.90
CA MET A 126 -0.53 -5.39 5.56
C MET A 126 0.54 -5.63 4.49
N ALA A 127 1.79 -5.22 4.74
CA ALA A 127 2.90 -5.41 3.80
C ALA A 127 3.20 -6.90 3.54
N ARG A 128 3.11 -7.76 4.56
CA ARG A 128 3.20 -9.24 4.41
C ARG A 128 2.15 -9.80 3.45
N ASN A 129 0.98 -9.16 3.40
CA ASN A 129 -0.11 -9.52 2.50
C ASN A 129 -0.07 -8.74 1.17
N ASN A 130 1.09 -8.15 0.82
CA ASN A 130 1.34 -7.36 -0.40
C ASN A 130 0.46 -6.10 -0.53
N LEU A 131 0.04 -5.54 0.60
CA LEU A 131 -0.77 -4.33 0.65
C LEU A 131 0.04 -3.18 1.28
N TYR A 132 0.01 -2.03 0.62
CA TYR A 132 0.70 -0.82 1.01
C TYR A 132 -0.26 0.36 1.02
N PRO A 133 -0.07 1.32 1.94
CA PRO A 133 -1.00 2.43 2.11
C PRO A 133 -0.97 3.36 0.89
N GLY A 134 -2.06 4.10 0.67
CA GLY A 134 -2.16 5.06 -0.43
C GLY A 134 -2.18 4.42 -1.82
N GLN A 135 -2.38 3.10 -1.90
CA GLN A 135 -2.59 2.38 -3.15
C GLN A 135 -4.03 1.91 -3.30
N SER A 136 -4.47 1.80 -4.55
CA SER A 136 -5.70 1.12 -4.91
C SER A 136 -5.37 -0.30 -5.32
N TYR A 137 -6.09 -1.25 -4.76
CA TYR A 137 -6.06 -2.64 -5.13
C TYR A 137 -7.39 -3.01 -5.76
N TYR A 138 -7.35 -3.93 -6.71
CA TYR A 138 -8.53 -4.64 -7.16
C TYR A 138 -8.36 -6.13 -6.95
N THR A 139 -9.46 -6.82 -6.70
CA THR A 139 -9.46 -8.25 -6.46
C THR A 139 -10.69 -8.90 -7.06
N ASN A 140 -10.60 -10.20 -7.29
CA ASN A 140 -11.70 -10.98 -7.83
C ASN A 140 -12.74 -11.28 -6.73
N PRO A 141 -14.06 -11.37 -7.06
CA PRO A 141 -15.11 -11.69 -6.09
C PRO A 141 -14.88 -12.98 -5.27
N LYS A 142 -14.15 -13.95 -5.82
CA LYS A 142 -13.76 -15.18 -5.11
C LYS A 142 -12.87 -14.93 -3.88
N ASN A 143 -12.19 -13.79 -3.82
CA ASN A 143 -11.23 -13.44 -2.76
C ASN A 143 -11.89 -12.70 -1.58
N SER A 144 -13.21 -12.48 -1.58
CA SER A 144 -13.91 -11.84 -0.46
C SER A 144 -13.68 -12.56 0.87
N GLY A 145 -13.58 -13.90 0.86
CA GLY A 145 -13.24 -14.68 2.05
C GLY A 145 -11.84 -14.38 2.59
N SER A 146 -10.86 -14.17 1.71
CA SER A 146 -9.51 -13.75 2.11
C SER A 146 -9.50 -12.35 2.71
N PHE A 147 -10.37 -11.44 2.23
CA PHE A 147 -10.54 -10.14 2.87
C PHE A 147 -11.11 -10.26 4.30
N ILE A 148 -12.09 -11.15 4.52
CA ILE A 148 -12.61 -11.42 5.87
C ILE A 148 -11.48 -11.94 6.78
N GLY A 149 -10.69 -12.91 6.32
CA GLY A 149 -9.51 -13.37 7.06
C GLY A 149 -8.52 -12.25 7.37
N LEU A 150 -8.33 -11.32 6.43
CA LEU A 150 -7.44 -10.17 6.61
C LEU A 150 -7.90 -9.26 7.75
N ILE A 151 -9.19 -8.92 7.82
CA ILE A 151 -9.71 -7.98 8.83
C ILE A 151 -9.93 -8.61 10.21
N LEU A 152 -10.04 -9.94 10.30
CA LEU A 152 -10.21 -10.64 11.58
C LEU A 152 -8.91 -10.76 12.39
N SER A 153 -7.76 -10.52 11.75
CA SER A 153 -6.47 -10.50 12.45
C SER A 153 -6.44 -9.45 13.56
N ARG A 154 -5.81 -9.81 14.69
CA ARG A 154 -5.58 -8.92 15.84
C ARG A 154 -4.81 -7.64 15.51
N HIS A 155 -4.11 -7.63 14.37
CA HIS A 155 -3.33 -6.48 13.91
C HIS A 155 -4.20 -5.37 13.30
N VAL A 156 -5.47 -5.66 13.00
CA VAL A 156 -6.39 -4.71 12.36
C VAL A 156 -7.29 -4.05 13.39
N ASP A 157 -7.27 -2.71 13.43
CA ASP A 157 -8.24 -1.93 14.21
C ASP A 157 -9.57 -1.83 13.47
N TRP A 158 -10.55 -2.59 13.91
CA TRP A 158 -11.88 -2.64 13.30
C TRP A 158 -12.62 -1.30 13.31
N LYS A 159 -12.28 -0.38 14.24
CA LYS A 159 -12.86 0.97 14.27
C LYS A 159 -12.39 1.82 13.09
N LYS A 160 -11.29 1.44 12.45
CA LYS A 160 -10.71 2.12 11.29
C LYS A 160 -10.93 1.34 9.99
N LEU A 161 -11.97 0.51 9.94
CA LEU A 161 -12.42 -0.10 8.70
C LEU A 161 -13.55 0.74 8.10
N LEU A 162 -13.72 0.66 6.79
CA LEU A 162 -14.94 1.06 6.10
C LEU A 162 -15.25 0.02 5.03
N ILE A 163 -16.41 -0.61 5.14
CA ILE A 163 -16.82 -1.72 4.28
C ILE A 163 -18.10 -1.32 3.58
N THR A 164 -18.07 -1.32 2.25
CA THR A 164 -19.24 -1.11 1.40
C THR A 164 -19.48 -2.40 0.63
N SER A 165 -20.56 -3.11 0.93
CA SER A 165 -20.85 -4.38 0.26
C SER A 165 -22.33 -4.56 0.00
N ARG A 166 -22.63 -5.35 -1.05
CA ARG A 166 -23.97 -5.85 -1.33
C ARG A 166 -24.38 -7.00 -0.41
N TYR A 167 -23.40 -7.73 0.13
CA TYR A 167 -23.62 -8.82 1.07
C TYR A 167 -23.67 -8.27 2.48
N ASN A 168 -24.51 -8.86 3.33
CA ASN A 168 -24.52 -8.53 4.74
C ASN A 168 -23.34 -9.20 5.46
N LEU A 169 -22.11 -8.74 5.16
CA LEU A 169 -20.87 -9.27 5.72
C LEU A 169 -20.81 -9.15 7.26
N ALA A 170 -21.67 -8.32 7.86
CA ALA A 170 -21.81 -8.25 9.31
C ALA A 170 -22.25 -9.59 9.94
N MET A 171 -22.87 -10.49 9.19
CA MET A 171 -23.14 -11.85 9.67
C MET A 171 -21.89 -12.73 9.67
N ASP A 172 -20.96 -12.51 8.74
CA ASP A 172 -19.75 -13.31 8.59
C ASP A 172 -18.65 -12.88 9.58
N ALA A 173 -18.60 -11.59 9.93
CA ALA A 173 -17.62 -11.02 10.86
C ALA A 173 -18.25 -9.97 11.81
N PRO A 174 -19.20 -10.36 12.69
CA PRO A 174 -19.96 -9.43 13.53
C PRO A 174 -19.10 -8.63 14.53
N GLU A 175 -17.92 -9.14 14.87
CA GLU A 175 -17.00 -8.47 15.80
C GLU A 175 -16.31 -7.26 15.14
N ALA A 176 -15.91 -7.44 13.87
CA ALA A 176 -15.18 -6.47 13.07
C ALA A 176 -16.10 -5.52 12.29
N ILE A 177 -17.26 -6.00 11.83
CA ILE A 177 -18.17 -5.26 10.96
C ILE A 177 -19.38 -4.79 11.77
N ARG A 178 -19.46 -3.47 11.97
CA ARG A 178 -20.45 -2.79 12.79
C ARG A 178 -21.24 -1.77 11.96
N PRO A 179 -22.44 -1.35 12.38
CA PRO A 179 -23.22 -0.35 11.64
C PRO A 179 -22.45 0.95 11.34
N GLU A 180 -21.51 1.32 12.21
CA GLU A 180 -20.72 2.53 12.06
C GLU A 180 -19.69 2.42 10.92
N ASN A 181 -19.10 1.25 10.70
CA ASN A 181 -18.09 1.02 9.67
C ASN A 181 -18.61 0.30 8.41
N PHE A 182 -19.91 -0.02 8.36
CA PHE A 182 -20.54 -0.72 7.25
C PHE A 182 -21.50 0.19 6.47
N ILE A 183 -21.51 0.04 5.14
CA ILE A 183 -22.47 0.62 4.22
C ILE A 183 -23.08 -0.52 3.43
N TRP A 184 -24.34 -0.83 3.74
CA TRP A 184 -25.10 -1.84 3.03
C TRP A 184 -25.84 -1.22 1.85
N VAL A 185 -25.55 -1.67 0.63
CA VAL A 185 -26.04 -1.02 -0.60
C VAL A 185 -27.33 -1.62 -1.17
N THR A 186 -27.94 -2.57 -0.47
CA THR A 186 -29.16 -3.26 -0.93
C THR A 186 -30.32 -2.98 0.01
N ASP A 187 -31.48 -2.65 -0.54
CA ASP A 187 -32.69 -2.28 0.22
C ASP A 187 -33.33 -3.42 1.05
N SER A 188 -32.82 -4.66 0.98
CA SER A 188 -33.44 -5.81 1.64
C SER A 188 -32.42 -6.86 2.09
N PRO A 189 -32.59 -7.45 3.30
CA PRO A 189 -31.86 -8.64 3.71
C PRO A 189 -32.18 -9.81 2.78
N GLY A 190 -31.18 -10.36 2.09
CA GLY A 190 -31.29 -11.65 1.40
C GLY A 190 -30.70 -11.70 -0.02
N PRO A 191 -30.61 -12.91 -0.61
CA PRO A 191 -29.82 -13.13 -1.83
C PRO A 191 -30.50 -12.74 -3.14
N GLN A 192 -31.77 -12.29 -3.12
CA GLN A 192 -32.57 -12.17 -4.34
C GLN A 192 -33.39 -10.87 -4.39
N LYS A 193 -33.03 -10.02 -5.35
CA LYS A 193 -33.72 -8.81 -5.85
C LYS A 193 -33.79 -7.63 -4.87
N SER A 194 -32.65 -7.01 -4.64
CA SER A 194 -32.59 -5.62 -4.19
C SER A 194 -32.36 -4.69 -5.38
N ARG A 195 -33.06 -3.55 -5.42
CA ARG A 195 -32.59 -2.41 -6.23
C ARG A 195 -31.37 -1.82 -5.51
N PRO A 196 -30.31 -1.44 -6.22
CA PRO A 196 -29.22 -0.72 -5.58
C PRO A 196 -29.76 0.61 -5.07
N VAL A 197 -29.27 1.00 -3.90
CA VAL A 197 -29.40 2.40 -3.48
C VAL A 197 -28.77 3.29 -4.57
N ASN A 198 -29.33 4.48 -4.77
CA ASN A 198 -28.86 5.42 -5.79
C ASN A 198 -27.32 5.55 -5.78
N LEU A 199 -26.66 5.42 -6.94
CA LEU A 199 -25.20 5.51 -7.08
C LEU A 199 -24.63 6.75 -6.37
N THR A 200 -25.25 7.92 -6.56
CA THR A 200 -24.83 9.16 -5.90
C THR A 200 -24.84 9.01 -4.39
N PHE A 201 -25.90 8.41 -3.82
CA PHE A 201 -25.98 8.17 -2.39
C PHE A 201 -24.87 7.23 -1.89
N ILE A 202 -24.55 6.17 -2.63
CA ILE A 202 -23.49 5.22 -2.25
C ILE A 202 -22.14 5.95 -2.22
N ILE A 203 -21.80 6.67 -3.30
CA ILE A 203 -20.52 7.39 -3.40
C ILE A 203 -20.43 8.47 -2.31
N ASP A 204 -21.46 9.30 -2.14
CA ASP A 204 -21.49 10.36 -1.12
C ASP A 204 -21.39 9.77 0.30
N SER A 205 -22.05 8.64 0.56
CA SER A 205 -21.97 7.95 1.87
C SER A 205 -20.57 7.43 2.15
N VAL A 206 -19.90 6.84 1.16
CA VAL A 206 -18.51 6.39 1.30
C VAL A 206 -17.59 7.58 1.59
N ILE A 207 -17.68 8.65 0.80
CA ILE A 207 -16.85 9.86 0.96
C ILE A 207 -17.06 10.49 2.34
N LYS A 208 -18.33 10.60 2.77
CA LYS A 208 -18.69 11.11 4.08
C LYS A 208 -18.11 10.25 5.20
N LYS A 209 -18.28 8.92 5.14
CA LYS A 209 -17.72 8.01 6.16
C LYS A 209 -16.19 7.99 6.18
N ILE A 210 -15.52 8.14 5.03
CA ILE A 210 -14.06 8.32 5.01
C ILE A 210 -13.65 9.56 5.81
N SER A 211 -14.41 10.65 5.67
CA SER A 211 -14.13 11.90 6.38
C SER A 211 -14.43 11.83 7.87
N GLU A 212 -15.49 11.12 8.26
CA GLU A 212 -15.93 10.98 9.66
C GLU A 212 -15.10 9.95 10.46
N LEU A 213 -14.85 8.78 9.87
CA LEU A 213 -14.17 7.66 10.55
C LEU A 213 -12.65 7.73 10.45
N ASN A 214 -12.11 8.41 9.42
CA ASN A 214 -10.70 8.36 9.05
C ASN A 214 -10.17 6.92 9.00
N PRO A 215 -10.76 6.04 8.15
CA PRO A 215 -10.43 4.63 8.12
C PRO A 215 -9.01 4.41 7.59
N LEU A 216 -8.39 3.30 7.99
CA LEU A 216 -7.16 2.79 7.40
C LEU A 216 -7.48 1.94 6.16
N ILE A 217 -8.56 1.16 6.18
CA ILE A 217 -8.93 0.28 5.06
C ILE A 217 -10.33 0.64 4.57
N VAL A 218 -10.46 0.78 3.25
CA VAL A 218 -11.74 0.91 2.55
C VAL A 218 -11.90 -0.32 1.65
N TYR A 219 -12.94 -1.10 1.91
CA TYR A 219 -13.32 -2.25 1.09
C TYR A 219 -14.60 -1.93 0.30
N PHE A 220 -14.54 -2.10 -1.02
CA PHE A 220 -15.61 -1.71 -1.93
C PHE A 220 -16.05 -2.90 -2.79
N ASP A 221 -17.06 -3.63 -2.32
CA ASP A 221 -17.60 -4.85 -2.93
C ASP A 221 -19.02 -4.62 -3.47
N VAL A 222 -19.11 -3.70 -4.42
CA VAL A 222 -20.38 -3.32 -5.06
C VAL A 222 -20.26 -3.06 -6.56
N PHE A 223 -19.05 -3.03 -7.12
CA PHE A 223 -18.84 -2.60 -8.51
C PHE A 223 -19.66 -3.42 -9.51
N ASP A 224 -19.51 -4.74 -9.47
CA ASP A 224 -20.24 -5.67 -10.33
C ASP A 224 -21.76 -5.58 -10.17
N PHE A 225 -22.22 -5.27 -8.95
CA PHE A 225 -23.64 -5.07 -8.69
C PHE A 225 -24.15 -3.77 -9.29
N LEU A 226 -23.39 -2.67 -9.18
CA LEU A 226 -23.75 -1.38 -9.76
C LEU A 226 -23.83 -1.44 -11.29
N MET A 227 -22.97 -2.24 -11.94
CA MET A 227 -22.98 -2.44 -13.40
C MET A 227 -24.29 -3.01 -13.94
N LEU A 228 -25.12 -3.66 -13.10
CA LEU A 228 -26.43 -4.17 -13.49
C LEU A 228 -27.49 -3.06 -13.65
N TYR A 229 -27.26 -1.88 -13.05
CA TYR A 229 -28.27 -0.84 -12.90
C TYR A 229 -27.80 0.56 -13.34
N HIS A 230 -26.50 0.77 -13.51
CA HIS A 230 -25.92 2.06 -13.85
C HIS A 230 -24.94 1.95 -15.02
N PRO A 231 -24.79 3.01 -15.85
CA PRO A 231 -23.79 3.06 -16.90
C PRO A 231 -22.36 2.98 -16.34
N PHE A 232 -21.48 2.25 -17.05
CA PHE A 232 -20.07 2.07 -16.68
C PHE A 232 -19.35 3.37 -16.31
N PHE A 233 -19.46 4.41 -17.15
CA PHE A 233 -18.72 5.67 -16.93
C PHE A 233 -19.14 6.40 -15.65
N GLU A 234 -20.39 6.26 -15.22
CA GLU A 234 -20.85 6.86 -13.96
C GLU A 234 -20.24 6.14 -12.76
N ILE A 235 -20.24 4.80 -12.78
CA ILE A 235 -19.65 3.96 -11.74
C ILE A 235 -18.14 4.18 -11.68
N ALA A 236 -17.47 4.18 -12.84
CA ALA A 236 -16.04 4.42 -12.95
C ALA A 236 -15.66 5.78 -12.35
N ARG A 237 -16.41 6.84 -12.68
CA ARG A 237 -16.18 8.16 -12.09
C ARG A 237 -16.33 8.16 -10.57
N GLY A 238 -17.34 7.47 -10.05
CA GLY A 238 -17.54 7.31 -8.60
C GLY A 238 -16.36 6.59 -7.91
N LEU A 239 -15.89 5.49 -8.50
CA LEU A 239 -14.73 4.76 -7.97
C LEU A 239 -13.45 5.59 -8.02
N GLU A 240 -13.22 6.36 -9.08
CA GLU A 240 -12.06 7.26 -9.17
C GLU A 240 -12.07 8.36 -8.10
N GLN A 241 -13.25 8.87 -7.73
CA GLN A 241 -13.38 9.82 -6.62
C GLN A 241 -12.99 9.18 -5.29
N ILE A 242 -13.52 7.99 -4.99
CA ILE A 242 -13.15 7.22 -3.78
C ILE A 242 -11.65 6.95 -3.77
N ARG A 243 -11.09 6.50 -4.90
CA ARG A 243 -9.66 6.22 -5.06
C ARG A 243 -8.81 7.45 -4.78
N SER A 244 -9.16 8.59 -5.37
CA SER A 244 -8.40 9.85 -5.20
C SER A 244 -8.32 10.25 -3.73
N ILE A 245 -9.44 10.16 -2.99
CA ILE A 245 -9.49 10.46 -1.56
C ILE A 245 -8.66 9.46 -0.75
N CYS A 246 -8.74 8.16 -1.08
CA CYS A 246 -7.94 7.14 -0.41
C CYS A 246 -6.44 7.37 -0.60
N MET A 247 -6.01 7.73 -1.80
CA MET A 247 -4.60 8.05 -2.09
C MET A 247 -4.13 9.29 -1.31
N GLU A 248 -4.92 10.38 -1.31
CA GLU A 248 -4.60 11.61 -0.58
C GLU A 248 -4.45 11.37 0.93
N LYS A 249 -5.34 10.55 1.50
CA LYS A 249 -5.36 10.23 2.93
C LYS A 249 -4.50 9.01 3.31
N ASN A 250 -3.77 8.43 2.36
CA ASN A 250 -2.92 7.26 2.57
C ASN A 250 -3.67 6.00 3.08
N ILE A 251 -4.89 5.80 2.59
CA ILE A 251 -5.82 4.71 2.94
C ILE A 251 -5.61 3.53 1.98
N TYR A 252 -5.78 2.30 2.47
CA TYR A 252 -5.76 1.08 1.67
C TYR A 252 -7.14 0.89 1.02
N LEU A 253 -7.25 1.07 -0.29
CA LEU A 253 -8.49 0.80 -1.02
C LEU A 253 -8.43 -0.60 -1.65
N ILE A 254 -9.37 -1.49 -1.32
CA ILE A 254 -9.52 -2.80 -1.95
C ILE A 254 -10.90 -2.84 -2.62
N ALA A 255 -10.92 -2.82 -3.96
CA ALA A 255 -12.15 -2.88 -4.74
C ALA A 255 -12.36 -4.30 -5.30
N VAL A 256 -13.57 -4.83 -5.19
CA VAL A 256 -13.93 -6.10 -5.81
C VAL A 256 -14.46 -5.82 -7.21
N ILE A 257 -13.73 -6.29 -8.22
CA ILE A 257 -14.02 -6.05 -9.63
C ILE A 257 -13.92 -7.38 -10.38
N GLY A 258 -15.05 -7.91 -10.84
CA GLY A 258 -15.08 -9.16 -11.60
C GLY A 258 -14.91 -8.92 -13.09
N HIS A 259 -13.97 -9.63 -13.72
CA HIS A 259 -13.77 -9.57 -15.17
C HIS A 259 -15.03 -9.95 -15.97
N SER A 260 -15.87 -10.86 -15.45
CA SER A 260 -17.09 -11.33 -16.14
C SER A 260 -18.20 -10.27 -16.24
N SER A 261 -18.09 -9.17 -15.49
CA SER A 261 -19.16 -8.19 -15.32
C SER A 261 -19.08 -7.03 -16.32
N MET A 262 -18.07 -7.01 -17.18
CA MET A 262 -17.83 -5.94 -18.16
C MET A 262 -17.04 -6.46 -19.37
N ASP A 263 -16.99 -5.69 -20.45
CA ASP A 263 -16.14 -6.04 -21.58
C ASP A 263 -14.64 -5.81 -21.26
N PRO A 264 -13.70 -6.43 -22.01
CA PRO A 264 -12.27 -6.33 -21.71
C PRO A 264 -11.70 -4.91 -21.72
N ILE A 265 -12.27 -4.00 -22.51
CA ILE A 265 -11.82 -2.61 -22.60
C ILE A 265 -12.23 -1.87 -21.32
N GLN A 266 -13.48 -2.02 -20.89
CA GLN A 266 -13.98 -1.47 -19.63
C GLN A 266 -13.19 -2.00 -18.43
N TYR A 267 -12.89 -3.31 -18.42
CA TYR A 267 -12.08 -3.93 -17.39
C TYR A 267 -10.67 -3.33 -17.33
N GLY A 268 -10.01 -3.20 -18.47
CA GLY A 268 -8.70 -2.54 -18.56
C GLY A 268 -8.76 -1.08 -18.10
N GLN A 269 -9.83 -0.35 -18.43
CA GLN A 269 -9.99 1.05 -18.03
C GLN A 269 -10.12 1.25 -16.53
N ILE A 270 -10.86 0.38 -15.82
CA ILE A 270 -11.09 0.54 -14.39
C ILE A 270 -9.94 0.01 -13.53
N THR A 271 -9.22 -1.00 -14.01
CA THR A 271 -8.11 -1.65 -13.30
C THR A 271 -6.75 -1.01 -13.56
N ARG A 272 -6.57 -0.19 -14.61
CA ARG A 272 -5.27 0.43 -14.99
C ARG A 272 -4.54 1.21 -13.89
N TYR A 273 -5.25 1.69 -12.87
CA TYR A 273 -4.67 2.45 -11.75
C TYR A 273 -4.73 1.70 -10.42
N GLY A 274 -5.15 0.44 -10.45
CA GLY A 274 -5.09 -0.45 -9.28
C GLY A 274 -4.05 -1.54 -9.49
N GLU A 275 -3.53 -2.07 -8.40
CA GLU A 275 -2.73 -3.29 -8.40
C GLU A 275 -3.63 -4.50 -8.17
N LEU A 276 -3.36 -5.60 -8.88
CA LEU A 276 -4.06 -6.84 -8.63
C LEU A 276 -3.65 -7.40 -7.27
N TRP A 277 -4.63 -7.60 -6.38
CA TRP A 277 -4.42 -8.28 -5.12
C TRP A 277 -4.96 -9.71 -5.21
N GLU A 278 -4.05 -10.67 -5.36
CA GLU A 278 -4.32 -12.10 -5.34
C GLU A 278 -3.53 -12.76 -4.19
N PRO A 279 -4.19 -13.05 -3.04
CA PRO A 279 -3.54 -13.79 -1.98
C PRO A 279 -3.32 -15.24 -2.44
N SER A 280 -2.09 -15.57 -2.84
CA SER A 280 -1.73 -16.86 -3.45
C SER A 280 -1.78 -18.03 -2.47
N ASP A 281 -1.62 -17.77 -1.16
CA ASP A 281 -1.48 -18.81 -0.11
C ASP A 281 -2.38 -18.53 1.11
N GLY A 282 -3.47 -17.77 0.92
CA GLY A 282 -4.26 -17.24 2.03
C GLY A 282 -3.62 -16.00 2.65
N VAL A 283 -4.16 -15.57 3.79
CA VAL A 283 -3.64 -14.42 4.55
C VAL A 283 -2.61 -14.92 5.56
N VAL A 284 -1.41 -14.35 5.54
CA VAL A 284 -0.20 -14.92 6.19
C VAL A 284 -0.30 -15.00 7.73
N ASP A 285 -1.13 -14.20 8.38
CA ASP A 285 -1.25 -14.15 9.85
C ASP A 285 -2.72 -13.92 10.31
N ALA A 286 -3.67 -14.72 9.81
CA ALA A 286 -5.09 -14.58 10.18
C ALA A 286 -5.44 -15.06 11.63
N GLU A 287 -4.46 -15.55 12.40
CA GLU A 287 -4.60 -16.05 13.78
C GLU A 287 -4.27 -15.03 14.88
#